data_AF-A0A497K0V0-F1
#
_entry.id   AF-A0A497K0V0-F1
#
_cell.length_a   1.000
_cell.length_b   1.000
_cell.length_c   1.000
_cell.angle_alpha   90.00
_cell.angle_beta   90.00
_cell.angle_gamma   90.00
#
_symmetry.space_group_name_H-M   'P 1'
#
loop_
_entity.id
_entity.type
_entity.pdbx_description
1 polymer ?
#
loop_
_entity_poly.entity_id
_entity_poly.type
_entity_poly.pdbx_seq_one_letter_code
_entity_poly.pdbx_strand_id
1 'polypeptide(L)' 'MSRTRRYKEWNREYFEIAHRLEQEQIRLKKRFWKLSPNLIREVAARLGVQKIKEMGYEEFEALCRRLGLL' A
#
# COMPACT_ATOMS: atom_id res chain seq x y z
N MET A 1 8.35 -24.34 12.75
CA MET A 1 8.36 -23.79 11.36
C MET A 1 7.14 -22.87 11.16
N SER A 2 7.22 -21.55 11.36
CA SER A 2 6.03 -20.69 11.07
C SER A 2 6.29 -19.23 10.72
N ARG A 3 7.50 -18.67 10.92
CA ARG A 3 7.79 -17.26 10.61
C ARG A 3 7.78 -16.99 9.10
N THR A 4 8.29 -17.92 8.29
CA THR A 4 8.41 -17.78 6.83
C THR A 4 7.07 -17.81 6.10
N ARG A 5 6.07 -18.54 6.63
CA ARG A 5 4.74 -18.66 5.99
C ARG A 5 3.92 -17.38 6.18
N ARG A 6 3.86 -16.87 7.42
CA ARG A 6 3.24 -15.57 7.73
C ARG A 6 3.88 -14.42 6.98
N TYR A 7 5.21 -14.41 6.85
CA TYR A 7 5.91 -13.39 6.08
C TYR A 7 5.54 -13.40 4.60
N LYS A 8 5.38 -14.59 4.00
CA LYS A 8 4.91 -14.73 2.62
C LYS A 8 3.46 -14.26 2.47
N GLU A 9 2.60 -14.56 3.43
CA GLU A 9 1.21 -14.11 3.44
C GLU A 9 1.10 -12.58 3.52
N TRP A 10 1.88 -11.95 4.40
CA TRP A 10 1.91 -10.49 4.53
C TRP A 10 2.47 -9.80 3.29
N ASN A 11 3.55 -10.33 2.70
CA ASN A 11 4.09 -9.77 1.46
C ASN A 11 3.10 -9.88 0.29
N ARG A 12 2.35 -10.98 0.22
CA ARG A 12 1.29 -11.13 -0.77
C ARG A 12 0.19 -10.09 -0.56
N GLU A 13 -0.24 -9.91 0.68
CA GLU A 13 -1.26 -8.91 1.03
C GLU A 13 -0.83 -7.49 0.67
N TYR A 14 0.41 -7.09 0.98
CA TYR A 14 0.93 -5.78 0.60
C TYR A 14 1.06 -5.61 -0.91
N PHE A 15 1.41 -6.68 -1.63
CA PHE A 15 1.47 -6.66 -3.09
C PHE A 15 0.08 -6.46 -3.71
N GLU A 16 -0.93 -7.19 -3.22
CA GLU A 16 -2.31 -7.06 -3.71
C GLU A 16 -2.86 -5.64 -3.48
N ILE A 17 -2.57 -5.05 -2.31
CA ILE A 17 -2.95 -3.67 -2.00
C ILE A 17 -2.24 -2.67 -2.92
N ALA A 18 -0.91 -2.80 -3.07
CA ALA A 18 -0.12 -1.94 -3.94
C ALA A 18 -0.64 -1.98 -5.38
N HIS A 19 -0.89 -3.19 -5.89
CA HIS A 19 -1.39 -3.39 -7.24
C HIS A 19 -2.79 -2.79 -7.43
N ARG A 20 -3.71 -2.96 -6.47
CA ARG A 20 -5.03 -2.33 -6.53
C ARG A 20 -4.94 -0.80 -6.60
N LEU A 21 -4.14 -0.19 -5.73
CA LEU A 21 -3.96 1.26 -5.70
C LEU A 21 -3.27 1.76 -6.99
N GLU A 22 -2.38 0.97 -7.58
CA GLU A 22 -1.75 1.27 -8.87
C GLU A 22 -2.77 1.24 -10.01
N GLN A 23 -3.69 0.28 -10.04
CA GLN A 23 -4.79 0.26 -11.00
C GLN A 23 -5.72 1.48 -10.85
N GLU A 24 -5.99 1.93 -9.62
CA GLU A 24 -6.75 3.15 -9.38
C GLU A 24 -5.99 4.40 -9.86
N GLN A 25 -4.69 4.50 -9.60
CA GLN A 25 -3.83 5.58 -10.12
C GLN A 25 -3.86 5.64 -11.65
N ILE A 26 -3.76 4.49 -12.33
CA ILE A 26 -3.87 4.35 -13.79
C ILE A 26 -5.22 4.89 -14.26
N ARG A 27 -6.33 4.45 -13.65
CA ARG A 27 -7.68 4.89 -14.01
C ARG A 27 -7.88 6.39 -13.84
N LEU A 28 -7.31 6.97 -12.79
CA LEU A 28 -7.38 8.40 -12.49
C LEU A 28 -6.44 9.25 -13.35
N LYS A 29 -5.60 8.64 -14.20
CA LYS A 29 -4.59 9.32 -15.05
C LYS A 29 -3.70 10.30 -14.25
N LYS A 30 -3.41 9.98 -12.98
CA LYS A 30 -2.55 10.79 -12.11
C LYS A 30 -1.08 10.51 -12.43
N ARG A 31 -0.20 11.41 -11.97
CA ARG A 31 1.25 11.28 -12.16
C ARG A 31 1.71 9.95 -11.55
N PHE A 32 2.28 9.08 -12.39
CA PHE A 32 2.73 7.75 -11.99
C PHE A 32 3.97 7.84 -11.11
N TRP A 33 3.78 7.58 -9.82
CA TRP A 33 4.86 7.20 -8.92
C TRP A 33 4.60 5.77 -8.46
N LYS A 34 5.67 4.98 -8.35
CA LYS A 34 5.57 3.53 -8.19
C LYS A 34 5.10 3.15 -6.79
N LEU A 35 3.91 2.58 -6.70
CA LEU A 35 3.38 2.00 -5.47
C LEU A 35 4.09 0.67 -5.20
N SER A 36 5.09 0.70 -4.31
CA SER A 36 5.83 -0.50 -3.94
C SER A 36 5.19 -1.21 -2.74
N PRO A 37 5.26 -2.56 -2.66
CA PRO A 37 4.83 -3.29 -1.47
C PRO A 37 5.57 -2.84 -0.20
N ASN A 38 6.81 -2.35 -0.34
CA ASN A 38 7.59 -1.80 0.77
C ASN A 38 6.95 -0.54 1.35
N LEU A 39 6.45 0.35 0.49
CA LEU A 39 5.72 1.53 0.95
C LEU A 39 4.44 1.13 1.67
N ILE A 40 3.66 0.20 1.10
CA ILE A 40 2.45 -0.31 1.76
C ILE A 40 2.79 -0.88 3.14
N ARG A 41 3.87 -1.64 3.25
CA ARG A 41 4.35 -2.19 4.52
C ARG A 41 4.72 -1.09 5.53
N GLU A 42 5.42 -0.04 5.09
CA GLU A 42 5.79 1.08 5.96
C GLU A 42 4.60 1.91 6.44
N VAL A 43 3.59 2.08 5.60
CA VAL A 43 2.33 2.74 5.98
C VAL A 43 1.52 1.80 6.90
N ALA A 44 1.49 0.50 6.60
CA ALA A 44 0.79 -0.52 7.40
C ALA A 44 1.39 -0.64 8.80
N ALA A 45 2.71 -0.47 8.95
CA ALA A 45 3.37 -0.45 10.24
C ALA A 45 2.92 0.74 11.12
N ARG A 46 2.45 1.84 10.52
CA ARG A 46 2.02 3.05 11.22
C ARG A 46 0.51 3.11 11.50
N LEU A 47 -0.31 2.62 10.57
CA LEU A 47 -1.77 2.75 10.61
C LEU A 47 -2.54 1.43 10.65
N GLY A 48 -1.85 0.31 10.45
CA GLY A 48 -2.46 -1.01 10.30
C GLY A 48 -2.88 -1.30 8.86
N VAL A 49 -2.68 -2.55 8.42
CA VAL A 49 -2.97 -3.00 7.05
C VAL A 49 -4.46 -2.93 6.69
N GLN A 50 -5.35 -3.18 7.67
CA GLN A 50 -6.80 -3.17 7.45
C GLN A 50 -7.29 -1.81 6.97
N LYS A 51 -6.79 -0.74 7.59
CA LYS A 51 -7.18 0.62 7.22
C LYS A 51 -6.75 0.98 5.80
N ILE A 52 -5.59 0.50 5.35
CA ILE A 52 -5.10 0.75 3.97
C ILE A 52 -5.95 -0.02 2.94
N LYS A 53 -6.44 -1.22 3.29
CA LYS A 53 -7.34 -1.98 2.42
C LYS A 53 -8.65 -1.26 2.16
N GLU A 54 -9.14 -0.47 3.10
CA GLU A 54 -10.40 0.27 2.93
C GLU A 54 -10.20 1.60 2.17
N MET A 55 -8.97 2.12 2.12
CA MET A 55 -8.64 3.39 1.47
C MET A 55 -8.53 3.27 -0.05
N GLY A 56 -8.99 4.29 -0.77
CA GLY A 56 -8.70 4.48 -2.20
C GLY A 56 -7.34 5.16 -2.45
N TYR A 57 -6.92 5.23 -3.72
CA TYR A 57 -5.64 5.85 -4.11
C TYR A 57 -5.50 7.30 -3.61
N GLU A 58 -6.52 8.15 -3.74
CA GLU A 58 -6.41 9.56 -3.35
C GLU A 58 -6.28 9.74 -1.83
N GLU A 59 -6.99 8.93 -1.05
CA GLU A 59 -6.85 8.92 0.41
C GLU A 59 -5.47 8.40 0.84
N PHE A 60 -4.99 7.36 0.17
CA PHE A 60 -3.67 6.81 0.39
C PHE A 60 -2.55 7.80 0.03
N GLU A 61 -2.69 8.51 -1.09
CA GLU A 61 -1.75 9.56 -1.52
C GLU A 61 -1.71 10.71 -0.52
N ALA A 62 -2.88 11.20 -0.08
CA ALA A 62 -2.97 12.25 0.94
C ALA A 62 -2.32 11.82 2.25
N LEU A 63 -2.51 10.56 2.64
CA LEU A 63 -1.86 9.99 3.81
C LEU A 63 -0.34 9.93 3.66
N CYS A 64 0.16 9.42 2.54
CA CYS A 64 1.60 9.31 2.29
C CYS A 64 2.29 10.68 2.31
N ARG A 65 1.65 11.72 1.75
CA ARG A 65 2.14 13.11 1.84
C ARG A 65 2.19 13.61 3.28
N ARG A 66 1.15 13.36 4.08
CA ARG A 66 1.14 13.75 5.51
C ARG A 66 2.24 13.07 6.32
N LEU A 67 2.59 11.84 5.94
CA LEU A 67 3.66 11.07 6.58
C LEU A 67 5.06 11.42 6.04
N GLY A 68 5.17 12.31 5.06
CA GLY A 68 6.45 12.66 4.41
C GLY A 68 7.07 11.50 3.61
N LEU A 69 6.24 10.58 3.11
CA LEU A 69 6.66 9.42 2.31
C LEU A 69 6.58 9.69 0.79
N LEU A 70 6.10 10.88 0.40
CA LEU A 70 5.95 11.40 -0.97
C LEU A 70 6.34 12.87 -0.99
#